data_AF-A0A9W6MA53-F1
#
_entry.id   AF-A0A9W6MA53-F1
#
_cell.length_a   1.000
_cell.length_b   1.000
_cell.length_c   1.000
_cell.angle_alpha   90.00
_cell.angle_beta   90.00
_cell.angle_gamma   90.00
#
_symmetry.space_group_name_H-M   'P 1'
#
loop_
_entity.id
_entity.type
_entity.pdbx_description
1 polymer ?
#
loop_
_entity_poly.entity_id
_entity_poly.type
_entity_poly.pdbx_seq_one_letter_code
_entity_poly.pdbx_strand_id
1 'polypeptide(L)'
;MRHRFSFVAAALALTALGCDVGPVSPNGAGGARQDSAAHEGKEGAKPYPVERLRRPWAVERLQPGAPCPVTTTTTRPDQALGPVQGGWLAGPVGLGADGRLEYTAPGSGSRLADPTWAAQKVMWAVNPTLTTPVLVRGRRLDGPGVLGFDDPAVEELLLDPAEDALPGGWRDRPSLTRLRAPGCYAYQVDAAAGSFTIVFRAAGPAMRLAHD
;
A
#
# COMPACT_ATOMS: atom_id res chain seq x y z
N MET A 1 -6.70 56.89 15.76
CA MET A 1 -5.38 56.51 15.22
C MET A 1 -5.58 55.62 14.01
N ARG A 2 -5.21 56.11 12.82
CA ARG A 2 -5.31 55.41 11.53
C ARG A 2 -3.88 55.36 10.97
N HIS A 3 -3.31 54.17 10.78
CA HIS A 3 -2.05 54.02 10.06
C HIS A 3 -2.31 53.41 8.68
N ARG A 4 -2.04 54.22 7.66
CA ARG A 4 -1.91 53.84 6.26
C ARG A 4 -0.47 53.36 6.04
N PHE A 5 -0.26 52.25 5.35
CA PHE A 5 1.04 51.88 4.80
C PHE A 5 0.94 51.78 3.27
N SER A 6 1.82 52.53 2.61
CA SER A 6 1.93 52.69 1.17
C SER A 6 2.63 51.50 0.51
N PHE A 7 2.20 51.21 -0.71
CA PHE A 7 2.90 50.38 -1.69
C PHE A 7 4.13 51.09 -2.26
N VAL A 8 5.21 50.34 -2.52
CA VAL A 8 6.20 50.67 -3.55
C VAL A 8 6.59 49.37 -4.27
N ALA A 9 6.30 49.31 -5.56
CA ALA A 9 6.80 48.29 -6.49
C ALA A 9 8.05 48.84 -7.19
N ALA A 10 9.08 48.00 -7.37
CA ALA A 10 10.25 48.32 -8.16
C ALA A 10 10.33 47.38 -9.37
N ALA A 11 10.15 47.94 -10.55
CA ALA A 11 10.45 47.31 -11.83
C ALA A 11 11.88 47.69 -12.25
N LEU A 12 12.65 46.72 -12.73
CA LEU A 12 13.96 46.94 -13.35
C LEU A 12 13.90 46.43 -14.79
N ALA A 13 14.01 47.35 -15.73
CA ALA A 13 14.23 47.10 -17.14
C ALA A 13 15.71 47.32 -17.45
N LEU A 14 16.32 46.45 -18.26
CA LEU A 14 17.56 46.74 -18.98
C LEU A 14 17.44 46.31 -20.43
N THR A 15 17.85 47.22 -21.32
CA THR A 15 17.77 47.17 -22.78
C THR A 15 19.05 46.62 -23.42
N ALA A 16 18.82 45.99 -24.57
CA ALA A 16 19.67 45.49 -25.68
C ALA A 16 21.09 46.08 -25.92
N LEU A 17 21.99 45.25 -26.48
CA LEU A 17 22.54 45.34 -27.86
C LEU A 17 23.72 44.37 -28.07
N GLY A 18 23.82 43.79 -29.29
CA GLY A 18 25.08 43.29 -29.83
C GLY A 18 25.01 41.92 -30.51
N CYS A 19 24.79 41.90 -31.83
CA CYS A 19 25.09 40.75 -32.69
C CYS A 19 26.60 40.73 -32.96
N ASP A 20 27.25 39.57 -32.84
CA ASP A 20 28.53 39.33 -33.51
C ASP A 20 28.57 37.90 -34.07
N VAL A 21 28.86 37.81 -35.37
CA VAL A 21 28.91 36.58 -36.15
C VAL A 21 30.39 36.31 -36.44
N GLY A 22 30.95 35.29 -35.80
CA GLY A 22 32.32 34.80 -36.03
C GLY A 22 32.32 33.39 -36.67
N PRO A 23 33.36 33.02 -37.43
CA PRO A 23 33.29 32.01 -38.47
C PRO A 23 33.48 30.55 -38.00
N VAL A 24 33.01 29.64 -38.85
CA VAL A 24 33.13 28.18 -38.83
C VAL A 24 34.56 27.70 -38.54
N SER A 25 34.69 26.78 -37.58
CA SER A 25 35.90 25.97 -37.35
C SER A 25 35.74 24.58 -38.01
N PRO A 26 36.83 23.98 -38.52
CA PRO A 26 36.80 22.71 -39.24
C PRO A 26 36.89 21.51 -38.28
N ASN A 27 36.33 20.39 -38.74
CA ASN A 27 36.36 19.06 -38.13
C ASN A 27 37.69 18.70 -37.45
N GLY A 28 37.60 18.33 -36.17
CA GLY A 28 38.63 17.61 -35.43
C GLY A 28 37.96 16.58 -34.53
N ALA A 29 38.09 15.30 -34.89
CA ALA A 29 37.56 14.16 -34.16
C ALA A 29 38.01 14.16 -32.69
N GLY A 30 37.06 14.16 -31.77
CA GLY A 30 37.28 14.03 -30.33
C GLY A 30 36.05 13.38 -29.72
N GLY A 31 36.25 12.23 -29.07
CA GLY A 31 35.20 11.30 -28.67
C GLY A 31 34.10 11.92 -27.83
N ALA A 32 32.86 11.53 -28.15
CA ALA A 32 31.70 11.75 -27.30
C ALA A 32 31.93 11.04 -25.96
N ARG A 33 32.27 11.81 -24.92
CA ARG A 33 32.11 11.38 -23.54
C ARG A 33 30.62 11.54 -23.22
N GLN A 34 29.87 10.49 -23.49
CA GLN A 34 28.57 10.28 -22.87
C GLN A 34 28.86 10.05 -21.39
N ASP A 35 28.66 11.07 -20.57
CA ASP A 35 28.52 10.89 -19.12
C ASP A 35 27.20 10.15 -18.88
N SER A 36 27.23 8.85 -19.16
CA SER A 36 26.25 7.89 -18.67
C SER A 36 26.52 7.77 -17.18
N ALA A 37 25.84 8.61 -16.39
CA ALA A 37 25.59 8.30 -14.99
C ALA A 37 24.76 7.01 -15.00
N ALA A 38 25.48 5.89 -14.87
CA ALA A 38 24.91 4.57 -14.74
C ALA A 38 23.85 4.64 -13.64
N HIS A 39 22.65 4.18 -13.97
CA HIS A 39 21.79 3.54 -13.00
C HIS A 39 22.64 2.48 -12.29
N GLU A 40 23.14 2.80 -11.10
CA GLU A 40 23.49 1.80 -10.10
C GLU A 40 22.19 1.07 -9.77
N GLY A 41 21.90 0.05 -10.59
CA GLY A 41 20.94 -0.97 -10.27
C GLY A 41 21.36 -1.55 -8.92
N LYS A 42 20.45 -1.49 -7.94
CA LYS A 42 20.62 -2.21 -6.68
C LYS A 42 20.83 -3.68 -7.01
N GLU A 43 22.07 -4.12 -6.95
CA GLU A 43 22.47 -5.49 -7.18
C GLU A 43 21.89 -6.38 -6.07
N GLY A 44 20.88 -7.15 -6.44
CA GLY A 44 20.63 -8.50 -5.93
C GLY A 44 20.47 -8.67 -4.42
N ALA A 45 19.47 -8.03 -3.80
CA ALA A 45 18.94 -8.58 -2.56
C ALA A 45 18.41 -10.00 -2.85
N LYS A 46 19.01 -11.04 -2.24
CA LYS A 46 18.46 -12.39 -2.33
C LYS A 46 17.01 -12.37 -1.81
N PRO A 47 16.04 -12.95 -2.55
CA PRO A 47 14.66 -13.01 -2.09
C PRO A 47 14.59 -13.62 -0.70
N TYR A 48 13.88 -12.96 0.22
CA TYR A 48 13.64 -13.52 1.54
C TYR A 48 12.80 -14.81 1.37
N PRO A 49 13.17 -15.93 2.01
CA PRO A 49 12.37 -17.16 1.96
C PRO A 49 11.05 -16.99 2.72
N VAL A 50 9.99 -16.60 2.01
CA VAL A 50 8.65 -16.28 2.54
C VAL A 50 8.06 -17.43 3.36
N GLU A 51 8.42 -18.66 3.02
CA GLU A 51 8.02 -19.89 3.73
C GLU A 51 8.42 -19.85 5.21
N ARG A 52 9.53 -19.17 5.54
CA ARG A 52 10.00 -19.02 6.92
C ARG A 52 9.15 -18.06 7.75
N LEU A 53 8.35 -17.20 7.11
CA LEU A 53 7.40 -16.31 7.81
C LEU A 53 6.12 -17.03 8.16
N ARG A 54 5.65 -17.98 7.33
CA ARG A 54 4.39 -18.69 7.57
C ARG A 54 4.37 -19.31 8.97
N ARG A 55 3.33 -18.98 9.74
CA ARG A 55 3.03 -19.57 11.05
C ARG A 55 1.70 -20.33 11.03
N PRO A 56 1.43 -21.20 12.03
CA PRO A 56 0.07 -21.65 12.29
C PRO A 56 -0.88 -20.47 12.48
N TRP A 57 -2.14 -20.65 12.13
CA TRP A 57 -3.16 -19.62 12.38
C TRP A 57 -3.32 -19.40 13.89
N ALA A 58 -3.19 -18.14 14.32
CA ALA A 58 -3.29 -17.77 15.73
C ALA A 58 -4.75 -17.65 16.21
N VAL A 59 -5.67 -17.37 15.29
CA VAL A 59 -7.11 -17.34 15.56
C VAL A 59 -7.73 -18.69 15.22
N GLU A 60 -8.78 -19.09 15.91
CA GLU A 60 -9.60 -20.26 15.58
C GLU A 60 -10.75 -19.90 14.63
N ARG A 61 -11.44 -20.89 14.06
CA ARG A 61 -12.71 -20.63 13.38
C ARG A 61 -13.79 -20.41 14.44
N LEU A 62 -14.75 -19.56 14.10
CA LEU A 62 -15.88 -19.27 14.99
C LEU A 62 -16.89 -20.40 14.94
N GLN A 63 -17.51 -20.66 16.09
CA GLN A 63 -18.69 -21.50 16.14
C GLN A 63 -19.83 -20.84 15.35
N PRO A 64 -20.74 -21.64 14.74
CA PRO A 64 -21.91 -21.09 14.07
C PRO A 64 -22.70 -20.14 14.99
N GLY A 65 -23.00 -18.94 14.49
CA GLY A 65 -23.76 -17.92 15.23
C GLY A 65 -22.95 -17.09 16.24
N ALA A 66 -21.67 -17.39 16.47
CA ALA A 66 -20.82 -16.58 17.34
C ALA A 66 -20.63 -15.17 16.77
N PRO A 67 -20.58 -14.12 17.63
CA PRO A 67 -20.31 -12.76 17.17
C PRO A 67 -18.90 -12.67 16.58
N CYS A 68 -18.72 -11.78 15.59
CA CYS A 68 -17.41 -11.52 15.01
C CYS A 68 -16.57 -10.67 15.98
N PRO A 69 -15.43 -11.17 16.50
CA PRO A 69 -14.63 -10.45 17.49
C PRO A 69 -13.73 -9.42 16.80
N VAL A 70 -14.33 -8.37 16.26
CA VAL A 70 -13.64 -7.35 15.47
C VAL A 70 -12.53 -6.64 16.26
N THR A 71 -11.39 -6.43 15.61
CA THR A 71 -10.29 -5.62 16.12
C THR A 71 -10.63 -4.16 15.89
N THR A 72 -10.84 -3.39 16.96
CA THR A 72 -11.17 -1.95 16.87
C THR A 72 -10.03 -1.03 17.29
N THR A 73 -8.98 -1.57 17.93
CA THR A 73 -7.80 -0.79 18.32
C THR A 73 -7.11 -0.22 17.08
N THR A 74 -6.88 1.08 17.10
CA THR A 74 -6.15 1.80 16.04
C THR A 74 -5.03 2.65 16.62
N THR A 75 -4.02 2.88 15.80
CA THR A 75 -2.94 3.83 16.07
C THR A 75 -2.77 4.77 14.87
N ARG A 76 -2.14 5.92 15.06
CA ARG A 76 -1.76 6.80 13.95
C ARG A 76 -0.29 7.20 14.14
N PRO A 77 0.64 6.36 13.67
CA PRO A 77 2.05 6.54 13.97
C PRO A 77 2.76 7.57 13.07
N ASP A 78 2.12 7.96 11.97
CA ASP A 78 2.58 9.00 11.04
C ASP A 78 1.38 9.89 10.67
N GLN A 79 1.58 11.20 10.53
CA GLN A 79 0.54 12.13 10.12
C GLN A 79 0.13 11.97 8.66
N ALA A 80 1.02 11.45 7.82
CA ALA A 80 0.74 11.11 6.43
C ALA A 80 -0.14 9.85 6.28
N LEU A 81 -0.30 9.06 7.36
CA LEU A 81 -1.12 7.86 7.37
C LEU A 81 -2.51 8.10 7.99
N GLY A 82 -3.49 7.34 7.50
CA GLY A 82 -4.76 7.15 8.19
C GLY A 82 -4.60 6.30 9.46
N PRO A 83 -5.69 6.08 10.23
CA PRO A 83 -5.67 5.14 11.35
C PRO A 83 -5.28 3.73 10.89
N VAL A 84 -4.23 3.18 11.52
CA VAL A 84 -3.73 1.83 11.31
C VAL A 84 -4.40 0.91 12.33
N GLN A 85 -5.07 -0.13 11.86
CA GLN A 85 -5.78 -1.07 12.75
C GLN A 85 -4.88 -2.23 13.18
N GLY A 86 -4.96 -2.61 14.46
CA GLY A 86 -4.23 -3.77 15.00
C GLY A 86 -2.83 -3.46 15.54
N GLY A 87 -1.85 -4.26 15.11
CA GLY A 87 -0.52 -4.32 15.69
C GLY A 87 0.43 -3.18 15.26
N TRP A 88 1.51 -3.01 16.04
CA TRP A 88 2.48 -1.92 15.86
C TRP A 88 3.50 -2.14 14.72
N LEU A 89 3.61 -3.36 14.21
CA LEU A 89 4.60 -3.74 13.19
C LEU A 89 4.12 -3.42 11.77
N ALA A 90 2.89 -3.81 11.45
CA ALA A 90 2.25 -3.49 10.19
C ALA A 90 0.73 -3.52 10.39
N GLY A 91 -0.03 -2.81 9.57
CA GLY A 91 -1.48 -2.89 9.67
C GLY A 91 -2.21 -2.22 8.53
N PRO A 92 -3.47 -2.63 8.29
CA PRO A 92 -4.32 -2.03 7.30
C PRO A 92 -4.78 -0.65 7.76
N VAL A 93 -4.87 0.23 6.79
CA VAL A 93 -5.53 1.53 6.83
C VAL A 93 -6.73 1.45 5.89
N GLY A 94 -7.88 1.91 6.36
CA GLY A 94 -9.13 1.92 5.58
C GLY A 94 -10.22 0.95 6.09
N LEU A 95 -9.96 0.22 7.17
CA LEU A 95 -11.04 -0.40 7.95
C LEU A 95 -11.80 0.68 8.73
N GLY A 96 -13.12 0.54 8.84
CA GLY A 96 -13.95 1.41 9.65
C GLY A 96 -13.55 1.35 11.13
N ALA A 97 -13.87 2.40 11.89
CA ALA A 97 -13.60 2.44 13.34
C ALA A 97 -14.32 1.32 14.11
N ASP A 98 -15.39 0.77 13.55
CA ASP A 98 -16.14 -0.41 14.01
C ASP A 98 -15.51 -1.75 13.58
N GLY A 99 -14.33 -1.74 12.95
CA GLY A 99 -13.66 -2.92 12.43
C GLY A 99 -14.36 -3.52 11.20
N ARG A 100 -15.03 -2.69 10.40
CA ARG A 100 -15.79 -3.11 9.22
C ARG A 100 -15.10 -2.75 7.92
N LEU A 101 -15.04 -3.69 6.98
CA LEU A 101 -14.59 -3.49 5.61
C LEU A 101 -15.80 -3.55 4.68
N GLU A 102 -16.19 -2.39 4.14
CA GLU A 102 -17.16 -2.32 3.05
C GLU A 102 -16.45 -2.66 1.74
N TYR A 103 -17.05 -3.51 0.91
CA TYR A 103 -16.47 -3.90 -0.37
C TYR A 103 -17.54 -3.96 -1.46
N THR A 104 -17.14 -3.80 -2.72
CA THR A 104 -18.08 -3.71 -3.84
C THR A 104 -17.78 -4.72 -4.94
N ALA A 105 -18.84 -5.21 -5.58
CA ALA A 105 -18.71 -6.03 -6.77
C ALA A 105 -18.11 -5.20 -7.93
N PRO A 106 -17.38 -5.84 -8.85
CA PRO A 106 -16.93 -5.19 -10.08
C PRO A 106 -18.12 -4.59 -10.86
N GLY A 107 -18.08 -3.30 -11.15
CA GLY A 107 -19.07 -2.63 -12.00
C GLY A 107 -18.83 -2.85 -13.49
N SER A 108 -19.72 -2.34 -14.34
CA SER A 108 -19.68 -2.49 -15.81
C SER A 108 -18.44 -1.90 -16.52
N GLY A 109 -17.61 -1.12 -15.81
CA GLY A 109 -16.33 -0.60 -16.30
C GLY A 109 -15.12 -1.05 -15.48
N SER A 110 -15.28 -2.09 -14.65
CA SER A 110 -14.18 -2.60 -13.83
C SER A 110 -13.03 -3.11 -14.68
N ARG A 111 -11.80 -2.83 -14.26
CA ARG A 111 -10.57 -3.38 -14.85
C ARG A 111 -9.99 -4.55 -14.04
N LEU A 112 -10.74 -5.05 -13.05
CA LEU A 112 -10.32 -6.22 -12.27
C LEU A 112 -10.28 -7.45 -13.19
N ALA A 113 -9.15 -8.15 -13.18
CA ALA A 113 -8.89 -9.31 -14.02
C ALA A 113 -9.86 -10.47 -13.74
N ASP A 114 -10.23 -10.67 -12.47
CA ASP A 114 -11.19 -11.68 -12.06
C ASP A 114 -12.47 -11.05 -11.49
N PRO A 115 -13.60 -11.08 -12.24
CA PRO A 115 -14.87 -10.51 -11.80
C PRO A 115 -15.63 -11.39 -10.79
N THR A 116 -15.16 -12.61 -10.51
CA THR A 116 -15.75 -13.48 -9.47
C THR A 116 -15.40 -13.03 -8.04
N TRP A 117 -14.58 -11.98 -7.93
CA TRP A 117 -14.19 -11.37 -6.67
C TRP A 117 -14.65 -9.93 -6.62
N ALA A 118 -15.24 -9.57 -5.50
CA ALA A 118 -15.41 -8.19 -5.10
C ALA A 118 -14.10 -7.63 -4.54
N ALA A 119 -13.98 -6.32 -4.39
CA ALA A 119 -12.75 -5.69 -3.92
C ALA A 119 -13.02 -4.50 -3.00
N GLN A 120 -12.06 -4.25 -2.11
CA GLN A 120 -11.86 -2.97 -1.44
C GLN A 120 -10.37 -2.64 -1.45
N LYS A 121 -10.03 -1.38 -1.72
CA LYS A 121 -8.66 -0.90 -1.58
C LYS A 121 -8.32 -0.84 -0.09
N VAL A 122 -7.20 -1.44 0.28
CA VAL A 122 -6.66 -1.41 1.65
C VAL A 122 -5.21 -1.00 1.56
N MET A 123 -4.87 0.12 2.20
CA MET A 123 -3.48 0.54 2.32
C MET A 123 -2.84 -0.20 3.50
N TRP A 124 -1.60 -0.64 3.37
CA TRP A 124 -0.86 -1.28 4.46
C TRP A 124 0.26 -0.37 4.94
N ALA A 125 0.22 0.02 6.21
CA ALA A 125 1.30 0.74 6.84
C ALA A 125 2.32 -0.25 7.41
N VAL A 126 3.61 -0.01 7.19
CA VAL A 126 4.71 -0.84 7.69
C VAL A 126 5.68 -0.01 8.51
N ASN A 127 5.95 -0.47 9.72
CA ASN A 127 6.80 0.23 10.67
C ASN A 127 8.25 0.36 10.14
N PRO A 128 8.90 1.54 10.24
CA PRO A 128 10.27 1.74 9.78
C PRO A 128 11.28 0.78 10.39
N THR A 129 11.04 0.30 11.61
CA THR A 129 11.95 -0.60 12.33
C THR A 129 11.99 -2.02 11.73
N LEU A 130 11.03 -2.38 10.89
CA LEU A 130 11.04 -3.64 10.16
C LEU A 130 12.03 -3.59 9.00
N THR A 131 13.05 -4.45 9.08
CA THR A 131 14.07 -4.65 8.04
C THR A 131 13.89 -5.98 7.30
N THR A 132 12.90 -6.79 7.69
CA THR A 132 12.53 -8.05 7.04
C THR A 132 11.10 -7.97 6.52
N PRO A 133 10.75 -8.74 5.48
CA PRO A 133 9.38 -8.79 4.97
C PRO A 133 8.36 -9.24 6.02
N VAL A 134 7.12 -8.82 5.80
CA VAL A 134 5.94 -9.26 6.54
C VAL A 134 5.03 -9.99 5.59
N LEU A 135 4.58 -11.18 5.99
CA LEU A 135 3.61 -11.97 5.24
C LEU A 135 2.22 -11.74 5.82
N VAL A 136 1.28 -11.34 4.97
CA VAL A 136 -0.13 -11.22 5.33
C VAL A 136 -0.91 -12.31 4.63
N ARG A 137 -1.72 -13.04 5.39
CA ARG A 137 -2.61 -14.09 4.90
C ARG A 137 -4.03 -13.82 5.36
N GLY A 138 -5.00 -14.22 4.55
CA GLY A 138 -6.41 -13.98 4.81
C GLY A 138 -7.22 -15.26 4.99
N ARG A 139 -8.23 -15.24 5.86
CA ARG A 139 -9.25 -16.31 5.89
C ARG A 139 -10.59 -15.84 6.43
N ARG A 140 -11.64 -16.55 6.06
CA ARG A 140 -12.95 -16.46 6.72
C ARG A 140 -12.93 -17.25 8.03
N LEU A 141 -13.57 -16.71 9.06
CA LEU A 141 -13.66 -17.31 10.39
C LEU A 141 -15.03 -17.95 10.66
N ASP A 142 -16.10 -17.38 10.11
CA ASP A 142 -17.49 -17.78 10.37
C ASP A 142 -18.09 -18.71 9.30
N GLY A 143 -17.24 -19.34 8.49
CA GLY A 143 -17.69 -20.28 7.46
C GLY A 143 -16.62 -20.61 6.44
N PRO A 144 -16.99 -21.36 5.39
CA PRO A 144 -16.11 -21.60 4.25
C PRO A 144 -15.91 -20.31 3.46
N GLY A 145 -14.71 -20.14 2.93
CA GLY A 145 -14.37 -19.00 2.11
C GLY A 145 -12.92 -18.60 2.29
N VAL A 146 -12.41 -17.97 1.24
CA VAL A 146 -11.06 -17.43 1.16
C VAL A 146 -11.12 -15.91 1.09
N LEU A 147 -10.04 -15.29 1.54
CA LEU A 147 -9.73 -13.89 1.31
C LEU A 147 -8.51 -13.86 0.41
N GLY A 148 -8.54 -13.03 -0.62
CA GLY A 148 -7.39 -12.80 -1.50
C GLY A 148 -6.88 -11.36 -1.40
N PHE A 149 -5.73 -11.13 -2.00
CA PHE A 149 -5.07 -9.83 -2.09
C PHE A 149 -4.82 -9.46 -3.56
N ASP A 150 -4.75 -8.16 -3.84
CA ASP A 150 -4.40 -7.60 -5.16
C ASP A 150 -5.26 -8.13 -6.34
N ASP A 151 -4.80 -7.88 -7.56
CA ASP A 151 -5.45 -8.32 -8.79
C ASP A 151 -4.40 -8.82 -9.81
N PRO A 152 -4.47 -10.09 -10.27
CA PRO A 152 -5.44 -11.11 -9.86
C PRO A 152 -5.33 -11.45 -8.37
N ALA A 153 -6.42 -11.99 -7.80
CA ALA A 153 -6.46 -12.31 -6.38
C ALA A 153 -5.41 -13.39 -6.03
N VAL A 154 -4.46 -13.05 -5.16
CA VAL A 154 -3.44 -13.96 -4.60
C VAL A 154 -3.74 -14.28 -3.14
N GLU A 155 -3.32 -15.44 -2.64
CA GLU A 155 -3.64 -15.88 -1.28
C GLU A 155 -2.84 -15.14 -0.19
N GLU A 156 -1.69 -14.58 -0.55
CA GLU A 156 -0.76 -13.97 0.37
C GLU A 156 -0.26 -12.64 -0.18
N LEU A 157 -0.18 -11.64 0.71
CA LEU A 157 0.42 -10.35 0.43
C LEU A 157 1.77 -10.27 1.16
N LEU A 158 2.83 -10.01 0.41
CA LEU A 158 4.15 -9.73 0.96
C LEU A 158 4.34 -8.22 1.05
N LEU A 159 4.64 -7.73 2.25
CA LEU A 159 5.02 -6.33 2.47
C LEU A 159 6.55 -6.28 2.52
N ASP A 160 7.14 -5.70 1.48
CA ASP A 160 8.59 -5.65 1.32
C ASP A 160 9.17 -4.44 2.08
N PRO A 161 10.18 -4.61 2.95
CA PRO A 161 10.86 -3.50 3.60
C PRO A 161 11.58 -2.56 2.62
N ALA A 162 11.80 -2.97 1.36
CA ALA A 162 12.42 -2.17 0.31
C ALA A 162 11.48 -1.14 -0.33
N GLU A 163 10.18 -1.12 0.03
CA GLU A 163 9.24 -0.11 -0.44
C GLU A 163 9.61 1.30 0.04
N ASP A 164 9.22 2.31 -0.74
CA ASP A 164 9.53 3.70 -0.43
C ASP A 164 8.84 4.15 0.87
N ALA A 165 9.56 4.94 1.66
CA ALA A 165 9.06 5.47 2.91
C ALA A 165 8.40 6.85 2.72
N LEU A 166 7.31 7.07 3.46
CA LEU A 166 6.70 8.37 3.66
C LEU A 166 7.59 9.29 4.50
N PRO A 167 7.33 10.62 4.54
CA PRO A 167 8.12 11.60 5.29
C PRO A 167 8.30 11.39 6.81
N GLY A 168 7.65 10.40 7.46
CA GLY A 168 7.93 9.97 8.84
C GLY A 168 8.53 8.56 8.97
N GLY A 169 9.04 8.00 7.86
CA GLY A 169 9.75 6.72 7.81
C GLY A 169 8.86 5.48 7.68
N TRP A 170 7.57 5.61 7.94
CA TRP A 170 6.61 4.55 7.65
C TRP A 170 6.50 4.32 6.15
N ARG A 171 6.34 3.06 5.74
CA ARG A 171 6.08 2.70 4.35
C ARG A 171 4.61 2.41 4.17
N ASP A 172 4.08 2.67 2.98
CA ASP A 172 2.70 2.39 2.64
C ASP A 172 2.57 1.53 1.36
N ARG A 173 1.88 0.40 1.48
CA ARG A 173 1.63 -0.52 0.35
C ARG A 173 0.15 -0.55 -0.04
N PRO A 174 -0.24 0.01 -1.20
CA PRO A 174 -1.66 0.06 -1.60
C PRO A 174 -2.18 -1.25 -2.20
N SER A 175 -2.78 -2.12 -1.40
CA SER A 175 -3.31 -3.41 -1.88
C SER A 175 -4.81 -3.40 -2.15
N LEU A 176 -5.33 -4.48 -2.70
CA LEU A 176 -6.75 -4.83 -2.65
C LEU A 176 -6.98 -5.94 -1.63
N THR A 177 -8.06 -5.86 -0.86
CA THR A 177 -8.66 -7.05 -0.24
C THR A 177 -9.77 -7.55 -1.14
N ARG A 178 -9.67 -8.82 -1.54
CA ARG A 178 -10.58 -9.50 -2.46
C ARG A 178 -11.45 -10.44 -1.65
N LEU A 179 -12.77 -10.30 -1.82
CA LEU A 179 -13.77 -11.07 -1.07
C LEU A 179 -14.86 -11.60 -2.00
N ARG A 180 -15.43 -12.75 -1.63
CA ARG A 180 -16.55 -13.37 -2.34
C ARG A 180 -17.86 -13.35 -1.55
N ALA A 181 -17.83 -13.08 -0.26
CA ALA A 181 -19.03 -13.08 0.57
C ALA A 181 -18.85 -12.19 1.80
N PRO A 182 -19.95 -11.68 2.37
CA PRO A 182 -19.92 -10.99 3.65
C PRO A 182 -19.69 -12.01 4.77
N GLY A 183 -19.14 -11.55 5.90
CA GLY A 183 -18.86 -12.43 7.03
C GLY A 183 -17.78 -11.88 7.96
N CYS A 184 -17.27 -12.76 8.82
CA CYS A 184 -16.16 -12.47 9.73
C CYS A 184 -14.85 -13.00 9.15
N TYR A 185 -13.86 -12.13 9.02
CA TYR A 185 -12.58 -12.44 8.39
C TYR A 185 -11.42 -12.06 9.30
N ALA A 186 -10.27 -12.66 9.05
CA ALA A 186 -9.02 -12.31 9.70
C ALA A 186 -7.91 -12.09 8.67
N TYR A 187 -7.10 -11.08 8.93
CA TYR A 187 -5.72 -11.03 8.49
C TYR A 187 -4.84 -11.66 9.56
N GLN A 188 -4.03 -12.65 9.18
CA GLN A 188 -2.86 -13.06 9.95
C GLN A 188 -1.66 -12.30 9.41
N VAL A 189 -0.96 -11.60 10.29
CA VAL A 189 0.24 -10.82 9.98
C VAL A 189 1.42 -11.51 10.62
N ASP A 190 2.29 -12.09 9.81
CA ASP A 190 3.45 -12.85 10.24
C ASP A 190 4.74 -12.08 9.90
N ALA A 191 5.49 -11.70 10.94
CA ALA A 191 6.79 -11.06 10.83
C ALA A 191 7.87 -11.95 11.47
N ALA A 192 9.14 -11.62 11.23
CA ALA A 192 10.25 -12.33 11.87
C ALA A 192 10.16 -12.29 13.41
N ALA A 193 9.68 -11.17 13.98
CA ALA A 193 9.53 -10.97 15.42
C ALA A 193 8.32 -11.70 16.05
N GLY A 194 7.38 -12.19 15.25
CA GLY A 194 6.16 -12.84 15.74
C GLY A 194 4.96 -12.59 14.84
N SER A 195 3.79 -13.02 15.32
CA SER A 195 2.54 -12.95 14.58
C SER A 195 1.42 -12.31 15.39
N PHE A 196 0.50 -11.66 14.70
CA PHE A 196 -0.75 -11.18 15.29
C PHE A 196 -1.89 -11.26 14.27
N THR A 197 -3.11 -11.08 14.76
CA THR A 197 -4.32 -11.18 13.95
C THR A 197 -5.11 -9.89 14.01
N ILE A 198 -5.69 -9.49 12.88
CA ILE A 198 -6.67 -8.41 12.78
C ILE A 198 -7.96 -9.03 12.27
N VAL A 199 -8.98 -9.04 13.12
CA VAL A 199 -10.29 -9.56 12.77
C VAL A 199 -11.19 -8.40 12.34
N PHE A 200 -11.93 -8.59 11.26
CA PHE A 200 -12.84 -7.56 10.74
C PHE A 200 -14.11 -8.18 10.20
N ARG A 201 -15.17 -7.37 10.16
CA ARG A 201 -16.42 -7.74 9.50
C ARG A 201 -16.41 -7.25 8.06
N ALA A 202 -16.59 -8.15 7.11
CA ALA A 202 -16.78 -7.81 5.71
C ALA A 202 -18.27 -7.58 5.42
N ALA A 203 -18.58 -6.46 4.77
CA ALA A 203 -19.93 -6.11 4.33
C ALA A 203 -19.92 -5.71 2.85
N GLY A 204 -20.82 -6.32 2.07
CA GLY A 204 -20.83 -6.20 0.63
C GLY A 204 -21.59 -7.35 -0.04
N PRO A 205 -21.55 -7.45 -1.37
CA PRO A 205 -22.28 -8.47 -2.12
C PRO A 205 -21.68 -9.87 -1.95
N ALA A 206 -22.54 -10.89 -2.04
CA ALA A 206 -22.08 -12.25 -2.29
C ALA A 206 -21.83 -12.43 -3.79
N MET A 207 -20.61 -12.85 -4.14
CA MET A 207 -20.19 -13.14 -5.50
C MET A 207 -20.59 -14.56 -5.85
N ARG A 208 -21.20 -14.74 -7.02
CA ARG A 208 -21.50 -16.08 -7.55
C ARG A 208 -20.20 -16.71 -8.02
N LEU A 209 -19.98 -17.96 -7.62
CA LEU A 209 -18.97 -18.80 -8.25
C LEU A 209 -19.49 -19.19 -9.63
N ALA A 210 -18.62 -19.34 -10.62
CA ALA A 210 -19.02 -19.54 -12.01
C ALA A 210 -19.69 -20.90 -12.33
N HIS A 211 -20.07 -21.70 -11.33
CA HIS A 211 -20.58 -23.07 -11.52
C HIS A 211 -21.66 -23.48 -10.50
N ASP A 212 -22.72 -22.68 -10.35
CA ASP A 212 -24.01 -23.16 -9.82
C ASP A 212 -24.97 -23.47 -10.97
#